data_AF-A0A645CPL3-F1
#
_entry.id   AF-A0A645CPL3-F1
#
_cell.length_a   1.000
_cell.length_b   1.000
_cell.length_c   1.000
_cell.angle_alpha   90.00
_cell.angle_beta   90.00
_cell.angle_gamma   90.00
#
_symmetry.space_group_name_H-M   'P 1'
#
loop_
_entity.id
_entity.type
_entity.pdbx_description
1 polymer ?
#
loop_
_entity_poly.entity_id
_entity_poly.type
_entity_poly.pdbx_seq_one_letter_code
_entity_poly.pdbx_strand_id
1 'polypeptide(L)'
;MPCGWFNDLIGGTRNCYDRAAHVAVGCFAWPLLEWIEQKRWSNSPWFTAVMTVMLFFGVGAVYEILEWLYAIRFESSSAEMVLGSQGDVWDAQKDMLCDGAGAALTVLLFYGTKAIRSCRIATSRESMP
;
A
#
# COMPACT_ATOMS: atom_id res chain seq x y z
N MET A 1 9.96 19.90 8.01
CA MET A 1 9.76 18.43 8.03
C MET A 1 9.16 18.04 6.68
N PRO A 2 9.54 16.90 6.08
CA PRO A 2 8.88 16.40 4.87
C PRO A 2 7.36 16.37 5.06
N CYS A 3 6.60 16.78 4.02
CA CYS A 3 5.14 16.91 3.97
C CYS A 3 4.45 17.81 5.02
N GLY A 4 5.18 18.69 5.73
CA GLY A 4 4.56 19.63 6.70
C GLY A 4 3.44 20.50 6.12
N TRP A 5 3.58 20.94 4.87
CA TRP A 5 2.55 21.71 4.16
C TRP A 5 1.22 20.95 4.03
N PHE A 6 1.26 19.62 3.88
CA PHE A 6 0.07 18.77 3.76
C PHE A 6 -0.58 18.58 5.12
N ASN A 7 0.24 18.42 6.16
CA ASN A 7 -0.24 18.33 7.53
C ASN A 7 -0.97 19.62 7.96
N ASP A 8 -0.42 20.78 7.61
CA ASP A 8 -1.03 22.08 7.88
C ASP A 8 -2.35 22.26 7.11
N LEU A 9 -2.41 21.77 5.87
CA LEU A 9 -3.61 21.83 5.03
C LEU A 9 -4.79 21.02 5.62
N ILE A 10 -4.50 19.83 6.18
CA ILE A 10 -5.53 18.96 6.78
C ILE A 10 -5.75 19.23 8.27
N GLY A 11 -5.02 20.20 8.85
CA GLY A 11 -5.08 20.50 10.28
C GLY A 11 -4.62 19.33 11.16
N GLY A 12 -3.72 18.49 10.65
CA GLY A 12 -3.28 17.28 11.32
C GLY A 12 -2.40 17.59 12.53
N THR A 13 -2.67 16.94 13.66
CA THR A 13 -1.92 17.14 14.90
C THR A 13 -0.57 16.41 14.91
N ARG A 14 -0.34 15.49 13.97
CA ARG A 14 0.91 14.74 13.81
C ARG A 14 1.34 14.66 12.35
N ASN A 15 2.64 14.60 12.10
CA ASN A 15 3.19 14.48 10.76
C ASN A 15 2.72 13.17 10.11
N CYS A 16 2.10 13.26 8.92
CA CYS A 16 1.54 12.14 8.18
C CYS A 16 2.49 11.54 7.13
N TYR A 17 3.77 11.94 7.12
CA TYR A 17 4.76 11.50 6.14
C TYR A 17 4.86 9.97 6.07
N ASP A 18 4.89 9.34 7.23
CA ASP A 18 5.05 7.91 7.37
C ASP A 18 3.89 7.15 6.73
N ARG A 19 2.65 7.50 7.11
CA ARG A 19 1.42 6.99 6.47
C ARG A 19 1.41 7.16 4.96
N ALA A 20 1.90 8.28 4.44
CA ALA A 20 1.98 8.49 3.00
C ALA A 20 2.98 7.53 2.35
N ALA A 21 4.11 7.22 3.02
CA ALA A 21 5.05 6.21 2.58
C ALA A 21 4.44 4.80 2.59
N HIS A 22 3.71 4.41 3.64
CA HIS A 22 2.99 3.12 3.70
C HIS A 22 1.95 2.98 2.57
N VAL A 23 1.15 4.02 2.29
CA VAL A 23 0.24 3.99 1.13
C VAL A 23 1.02 3.83 -0.18
N ALA A 24 2.17 4.50 -0.32
CA ALA A 24 3.01 4.37 -1.51
C ALA A 24 3.62 2.95 -1.64
N VAL A 25 3.96 2.30 -0.52
CA VAL A 25 4.40 0.90 -0.49
C VAL A 25 3.31 0.00 -1.05
N GLY A 26 2.05 0.18 -0.63
CA GLY A 26 0.91 -0.55 -1.19
C GLY A 26 0.76 -0.41 -2.72
N CYS A 27 1.19 0.70 -3.32
CA CYS A 27 1.16 0.89 -4.78
C CYS A 27 2.07 -0.07 -5.55
N PHE A 28 3.09 -0.66 -4.91
CA PHE A 28 3.92 -1.71 -5.52
C PHE A 28 3.16 -3.02 -5.75
N ALA A 29 1.90 -3.12 -5.33
CA ALA A 29 1.01 -4.21 -5.73
C ALA A 29 0.84 -4.30 -7.25
N TRP A 30 0.91 -3.18 -7.99
CA TRP A 30 0.72 -3.18 -9.45
C TRP A 30 1.77 -4.02 -10.19
N PRO A 31 3.09 -3.73 -10.07
CA PRO A 31 4.10 -4.55 -10.74
C PRO A 31 4.10 -6.01 -10.27
N LEU A 32 3.73 -6.29 -9.01
CA LEU A 32 3.57 -7.66 -8.53
C LEU A 32 2.44 -8.40 -9.26
N LEU A 33 1.27 -7.77 -9.42
CA LEU A 33 0.14 -8.36 -10.15
C LEU A 33 0.50 -8.62 -11.61
N GLU A 34 1.18 -7.67 -12.27
CA GLU A 34 1.67 -7.85 -13.64
C GLU A 34 2.61 -9.05 -13.73
N TRP A 35 3.53 -9.19 -12.77
CA TRP A 35 4.48 -10.30 -12.76
C TRP A 35 3.81 -11.65 -12.54
N ILE A 36 2.87 -11.75 -11.59
CA ILE A 36 2.08 -12.96 -11.32
C ILE A 36 1.30 -13.39 -12.57
N GLU A 37 0.66 -12.46 -13.26
CA GLU A 37 -0.11 -12.75 -14.47
C GLU A 37 0.79 -13.16 -15.65
N GLN A 38 1.91 -12.46 -15.86
CA GLN A 38 2.89 -12.81 -16.90
C GLN A 38 3.45 -14.22 -16.70
N LYS A 39 3.71 -14.61 -15.45
CA LYS A 39 4.21 -15.94 -15.10
C LYS A 39 3.12 -17.00 -15.01
N ARG A 40 1.84 -16.61 -15.08
CA ARG A 40 0.67 -17.50 -14.96
C ARG A 40 0.69 -18.32 -13.68
N TRP A 41 1.17 -17.72 -12.57
CA TRP A 41 1.29 -18.41 -11.28
C TRP A 41 -0.05 -18.68 -10.59
N SER A 42 -1.10 -17.97 -10.99
CA SER A 42 -2.45 -18.17 -10.47
C SER A 42 -3.46 -18.07 -11.62
N ASN A 43 -4.46 -18.95 -11.59
CA ASN A 43 -5.59 -18.93 -12.52
C ASN A 43 -6.82 -18.22 -11.93
N SER A 44 -6.78 -17.81 -10.66
CA SER A 44 -7.90 -17.17 -9.96
C SER A 44 -7.58 -15.70 -9.67
N PRO A 45 -8.21 -14.74 -10.37
CA PRO A 45 -8.01 -13.31 -10.11
C PRO A 45 -8.39 -12.92 -8.68
N TRP A 46 -9.43 -13.56 -8.12
CA TRP A 46 -9.86 -13.30 -6.75
C TRP A 46 -8.81 -13.74 -5.73
N PHE A 47 -8.27 -14.96 -5.89
CA PHE A 47 -7.22 -15.45 -5.01
C PHE A 47 -5.97 -14.56 -5.09
N THR A 48 -5.55 -14.20 -6.31
CA THR A 48 -4.42 -13.30 -6.53
C THR A 48 -4.65 -11.95 -5.85
N ALA A 49 -5.83 -11.34 -6.02
CA ALA A 49 -6.19 -10.07 -5.39
C ALA A 49 -6.05 -10.11 -3.86
N VAL A 50 -6.67 -11.10 -3.21
CA VAL A 50 -6.65 -11.22 -1.74
C VAL A 50 -5.23 -11.48 -1.25
N MET A 51 -4.49 -12.40 -1.89
CA MET A 51 -3.12 -12.71 -1.49
C MET A 51 -2.17 -11.53 -1.67
N THR A 52 -2.34 -10.73 -2.73
CA THR A 52 -1.57 -9.50 -2.91
C THR A 52 -1.84 -8.51 -1.78
N VAL A 53 -3.10 -8.25 -1.42
CA VAL A 53 -3.40 -7.34 -0.30
C VAL A 53 -2.82 -7.85 1.02
N MET A 54 -2.99 -9.15 1.30
CA MET A 54 -2.43 -9.77 2.52
C MET A 54 -0.91 -9.72 2.57
N LEU A 55 -0.24 -9.86 1.43
CA LEU A 55 1.21 -9.71 1.34
C LEU A 55 1.65 -8.31 1.76
N PHE A 56 0.97 -7.26 1.32
CA PHE A 56 1.34 -5.88 1.67
C PHE A 56 1.04 -5.54 3.13
N PHE A 57 -0.03 -6.08 3.73
CA PHE A 57 -0.19 -6.07 5.19
C PHE A 57 1.01 -6.76 5.89
N GLY A 58 1.48 -7.88 5.35
CA GLY A 58 2.64 -8.60 5.88
C GLY A 58 3.95 -7.81 5.73
N VAL A 59 4.16 -7.12 4.61
CA VAL A 59 5.33 -6.25 4.39
C VAL A 59 5.33 -5.11 5.41
N GLY A 60 4.19 -4.43 5.58
CA GLY A 60 4.02 -3.41 6.62
C GLY A 60 4.31 -3.96 8.01
N ALA A 61 3.73 -5.11 8.37
CA ALA A 61 3.95 -5.74 9.66
C ALA A 61 5.42 -6.06 9.93
N VAL A 62 6.15 -6.55 8.93
CA VAL A 62 7.59 -6.80 9.06
C VAL A 62 8.35 -5.50 9.28
N TYR A 63 8.00 -4.44 8.54
CA TYR A 63 8.64 -3.13 8.68
C TYR A 63 8.42 -2.54 10.09
N GLU A 64 7.18 -2.53 10.58
CA GLU A 64 6.83 -2.08 11.94
C GLU A 64 7.56 -2.86 13.03
N ILE A 65 7.69 -4.19 12.87
CA ILE A 65 8.45 -5.02 13.81
C ILE A 65 9.93 -4.60 13.81
N LEU A 66 10.51 -4.28 12.66
CA LEU A 66 11.90 -3.83 12.60
C LEU A 66 12.09 -2.46 13.28
N GLU A 67 11.15 -1.53 13.12
CA GLU A 67 11.17 -0.24 13.81
C GLU A 67 10.99 -0.38 15.31
N TRP A 68 10.07 -1.25 15.74
CA TRP A 68 9.92 -1.59 17.16
C TRP A 68 11.21 -2.19 17.75
N LEU A 69 11.82 -3.17 17.05
CA LEU A 69 13.07 -3.78 17.47
C LEU A 69 14.23 -2.78 17.51
N TYR A 70 14.26 -1.83 16.57
CA TYR A 70 15.22 -0.73 16.58
C TYR A 70 15.01 0.17 17.81
N ALA A 71 13.76 0.58 18.06
CA ALA A 71 13.42 1.48 19.16
C ALA A 71 13.77 0.91 20.54
N ILE A 72 13.58 -0.38 20.77
CA ILE A 72 13.97 -1.02 22.04
C ILE A 72 15.49 -1.22 22.18
N ARG A 73 16.24 -1.23 21.07
CA ARG A 73 17.67 -1.55 21.07
C ARG A 73 18.55 -0.31 21.23
N PHE A 74 18.02 0.85 20.86
CA PHE A 74 18.72 2.13 20.85
C PHE A 74 17.91 3.16 21.65
N GLU A 75 18.45 3.60 22.78
CA GLU A 75 17.88 4.73 23.54
C GLU A 75 18.47 6.04 23.00
N SER A 76 17.81 6.61 22.00
CA SER A 76 18.16 7.92 21.47
C SER A 76 16.93 8.67 21.01
N SER A 77 17.01 10.00 20.96
CA SER A 77 15.96 10.83 20.33
C SER A 77 15.72 10.45 18.88
N SER A 78 16.68 9.81 18.21
CA SER A 78 16.50 9.25 16.88
C SER A 78 15.67 7.97 16.85
N ALA A 79 15.62 7.19 17.93
CA ALA A 79 14.81 5.98 18.01
C ALA A 79 13.31 6.27 18.00
N GLU A 80 12.86 7.32 18.70
CA GLU A 80 11.46 7.76 18.62
C GLU A 80 11.10 8.35 17.26
N MET A 81 12.04 9.03 16.60
CA MET A 81 11.84 9.50 15.22
C MET A 81 11.76 8.36 14.22
N VAL A 82 12.51 7.28 14.42
CA VAL A 82 12.44 6.06 13.60
C VAL A 82 11.15 5.30 13.87
N LEU A 83 10.68 5.23 15.12
CA LEU A 83 9.43 4.56 15.44
C LEU A 83 8.18 5.27 14.87
N GLY A 84 8.29 6.53 14.44
CA GLY A 84 7.20 7.26 13.78
C GLY A 84 6.01 7.67 14.67
N SER A 85 5.82 7.00 15.81
CA SER A 85 4.59 7.00 16.63
C SER A 85 4.07 8.38 16.99
N GLN A 86 4.96 9.33 17.31
CA GLN A 86 4.59 10.68 17.78
C GLN A 86 3.56 10.64 18.93
N GLY A 87 3.60 9.59 19.77
CA GLY A 87 2.65 9.36 20.87
C GLY A 87 1.36 8.62 20.49
N ASP A 88 1.18 8.19 19.24
CA ASP A 88 0.07 7.34 18.79
C ASP A 88 0.36 5.86 19.11
N VAL A 89 -0.30 5.31 20.12
CA VAL A 89 -0.14 3.89 20.50
C VAL A 89 -0.63 2.90 19.45
N TRP A 90 -1.38 3.38 18.47
CA TRP A 90 -1.94 2.59 17.36
C TRP A 90 -1.23 2.86 16.03
N ASP A 91 -0.06 3.51 16.04
CA ASP A 91 0.59 3.94 14.79
C ASP A 91 0.86 2.75 13.88
N ALA A 92 1.63 1.77 14.37
CA ALA A 92 1.94 0.56 13.63
C ALA A 92 0.70 -0.12 13.01
N GLN A 93 -0.43 -0.21 13.73
CA GLN A 93 -1.65 -0.79 13.16
C GLN A 93 -2.26 0.05 12.06
N LYS A 94 -2.21 1.38 12.19
CA LYS A 94 -2.71 2.32 11.18
C LYS A 94 -1.78 2.37 9.97
N ASP A 95 -0.47 2.19 10.16
CA ASP A 95 0.53 2.19 9.10
C ASP A 95 0.44 0.89 8.28
N MET A 96 0.34 -0.27 8.95
CA MET A 96 -0.03 -1.53 8.30
C MET A 96 -1.36 -1.45 7.53
N LEU A 97 -2.36 -0.73 8.08
CA LEU A 97 -3.62 -0.50 7.39
C LEU A 97 -3.44 0.39 6.15
N CYS A 98 -2.55 1.38 6.21
CA CYS A 98 -2.19 2.22 5.07
C CYS A 98 -1.54 1.40 3.94
N ASP A 99 -0.64 0.45 4.25
CA ASP A 99 -0.08 -0.48 3.26
C ASP A 99 -1.18 -1.31 2.58
N GLY A 100 -2.02 -1.94 3.40
CA GLY A 100 -3.10 -2.79 2.93
C GLY A 100 -4.14 -2.03 2.10
N ALA A 101 -4.48 -0.80 2.51
CA ALA A 101 -5.39 0.07 1.78
C ALA A 101 -4.79 0.53 0.43
N GLY A 102 -3.51 0.91 0.41
CA GLY A 102 -2.78 1.23 -0.82
C GLY A 102 -2.77 0.05 -1.80
N ALA A 103 -2.49 -1.15 -1.31
CA ALA A 103 -2.53 -2.38 -2.11
C ALA A 103 -3.95 -2.71 -2.62
N ALA A 104 -4.97 -2.58 -1.77
CA ALA A 104 -6.36 -2.83 -2.16
C ALA A 104 -6.83 -1.86 -3.25
N LEU A 105 -6.53 -0.57 -3.12
CA LEU A 105 -6.84 0.43 -4.16
C LEU A 105 -6.14 0.08 -5.47
N THR A 106 -4.87 -0.31 -5.39
CA THR A 106 -4.05 -0.68 -6.55
C THR A 106 -4.62 -1.91 -7.27
N VAL A 107 -5.02 -2.94 -6.53
CA VAL A 107 -5.69 -4.14 -7.06
C VAL A 107 -7.00 -3.77 -7.75
N LEU A 108 -7.83 -2.90 -7.14
CA LEU A 108 -9.09 -2.45 -7.74
C LEU A 108 -8.86 -1.71 -9.06
N LEU A 109 -7.88 -0.80 -9.09
CA LEU A 109 -7.51 -0.06 -10.30
C LEU A 109 -6.94 -1.00 -11.39
N PHE A 110 -6.09 -1.95 -11.00
CA PHE A 110 -5.50 -2.93 -11.91
C PHE A 110 -6.58 -3.73 -12.64
N TYR A 111 -7.49 -4.37 -11.91
CA TYR A 111 -8.56 -5.16 -12.53
C TYR A 111 -9.62 -4.28 -13.21
N GLY A 112 -9.90 -3.09 -12.67
CA GLY A 112 -10.82 -2.12 -13.28
C GLY A 112 -10.36 -1.66 -14.66
N THR A 113 -9.08 -1.30 -14.81
CA THR A 113 -8.53 -0.90 -16.12
C THR A 113 -8.58 -2.04 -17.14
N LYS A 114 -8.37 -3.28 -16.71
CA LYS A 114 -8.50 -4.46 -17.59
C LYS A 114 -9.94 -4.68 -18.03
N ALA A 115 -10.91 -4.59 -17.11
CA ALA A 115 -12.33 -4.71 -17.44
C ALA A 115 -12.78 -3.68 -18.49
N ILE A 116 -12.35 -2.41 -18.32
CA ILE A 116 -12.63 -1.33 -19.28
C ILE A 116 -12.01 -1.64 -20.66
N ARG A 117 -10.75 -2.09 -20.70
CA ARG A 117 -10.06 -2.45 -21.95
C ARG A 117 -10.78 -3.60 -22.67
N SER A 118 -11.19 -4.64 -21.95
CA SER A 118 -11.94 -5.77 -22.52
C SER A 118 -13.29 -5.35 -23.11
N CYS A 119 -14.05 -4.49 -22.40
CA CYS A 119 -15.31 -3.95 -22.89
C CYS A 119 -15.11 -3.13 -24.17
N ARG A 120 -14.10 -2.24 -24.20
CA ARG A 120 -13.79 -1.41 -25.38
C ARG A 120 -13.44 -2.24 -26.62
N ILE A 121 -12.69 -3.32 -26.44
CA ILE A 121 -12.33 -4.23 -27.53
C ILE A 121 -13.57 -4.96 -28.06
N ALA A 122 -14.47 -5.40 -27.18
CA ALA A 122 -15.72 -6.06 -27.59
C ALA A 122 -16.59 -5.15 -28.46
N THR A 123 -16.84 -3.91 -28.02
CA THR A 123 -17.64 -2.94 -28.78
C THR A 123 -17.01 -2.60 -30.15
N SER A 124 -15.68 -2.50 -30.23
CA SER A 124 -14.99 -2.24 -31.50
C SER A 124 -15.11 -3.37 -32.53
N ARG A 125 -15.28 -4.63 -32.06
CA ARG A 125 -15.46 -5.79 -32.94
C ARG A 125 -16.88 -5.87 -33.49
N GLU A 126 -17.88 -5.45 -32.72
CA GLU A 126 -19.28 -5.42 -33.14
C GLU A 126 -19.58 -4.30 -34.16
N SER A 127 -18.78 -3.24 -34.19
CA SER A 127 -18.93 -2.11 -35.12
C SER A 127 -18.24 -2.29 -36.48
N MET A 128 -17.57 -3.41 -36.74
CA MET A 128 -16.96 -3.70 -38.04
C MET A 128 -18.01 -4.31 -38.98
N PRO A 129 -18.23 -3.74 -40.18
CA PRO A 129 -19.24 -4.21 -41.14
C PRO A 129 -18.91 -5.58 -41.75
#